data_AF-A0A2G5SVI5-F1
#
_entry.id   AF-A0A2G5SVI5-F1
#
_cell.length_a   1.000
_cell.length_b   1.000
_cell.length_c   1.000
_cell.angle_alpha   90.00
_cell.angle_beta   90.00
_cell.angle_gamma   90.00
#
_symmetry.space_group_name_H-M   'P 1'
#
loop_
_entity.id
_entity.type
_entity.pdbx_description
1 polymer ?
#
loop_
_entity_poly.entity_id
_entity_poly.type
_entity_poly.pdbx_seq_one_letter_code
_entity_poly.pdbx_strand_id
1 'polypeptide(L)'
;MFVPTAIHIRHVLIYLFLSHTTMKDSETFLKNVYNTHAPHYNTIRNWFHRFEKDDFSLDEKDRSGRPRELDLDKLKHALQSDPFQSSRELAVTFGVHHSTVLEGLKSLGMRKLFGRFIPHHLTQANLDRRVDDSITLLTLHAGDRWLDRLITGDEKWVFYDNHHRKSQWVGEGESPQDVPKPDLHPKKLCSLCGGEWTVPSTGNFCPRAKQ
;
A
#
# COMPACT_ATOMS: atom_id res chain seq x y z
N MET A 1 -22.47 -11.73 39.33
CA MET A 1 -23.13 -12.83 38.61
C MET A 1 -22.22 -13.25 37.48
N PHE A 2 -21.88 -14.54 37.36
CA PHE A 2 -20.98 -15.03 36.32
C PHE A 2 -21.72 -15.14 34.99
N VAL A 3 -21.16 -14.56 33.92
CA VAL A 3 -21.71 -14.65 32.56
C VAL A 3 -20.79 -15.57 31.74
N PRO A 4 -21.24 -16.77 31.36
CA PRO A 4 -20.38 -17.72 30.66
C PRO A 4 -20.08 -17.23 29.25
N THR A 5 -18.79 -17.27 28.86
CA THR A 5 -18.39 -17.03 27.46
C THR A 5 -18.75 -18.24 26.58
N ALA A 6 -18.82 -18.04 25.27
CA ALA A 6 -19.09 -19.14 24.33
C ALA A 6 -18.06 -20.28 24.47
N ILE A 7 -16.78 -19.96 24.67
CA ILE A 7 -15.70 -20.94 24.88
C ILE A 7 -15.90 -21.70 26.19
N HIS A 8 -16.32 -21.02 27.26
CA HIS A 8 -16.62 -21.67 28.54
C HIS A 8 -17.74 -22.71 28.40
N ILE A 9 -18.84 -22.34 27.74
CA ILE A 9 -19.96 -23.27 27.49
C ILE A 9 -19.50 -24.49 26.69
N ARG A 10 -18.64 -24.32 25.68
CA ARG A 10 -18.12 -25.44 24.88
C ARG A 10 -17.26 -26.40 25.69
N HIS A 11 -16.39 -25.91 26.57
CA HIS A 11 -15.63 -26.76 27.50
C HIS A 11 -16.54 -27.58 28.42
N VAL A 12 -17.58 -26.95 28.96
CA VAL A 12 -18.55 -27.63 29.82
C VAL A 12 -19.31 -28.71 29.03
N LEU A 13 -19.64 -28.45 27.77
CA LEU A 13 -20.27 -29.44 26.89
C LEU A 13 -19.35 -30.64 26.61
N ILE A 14 -18.03 -30.42 26.43
CA ILE A 14 -17.06 -31.52 26.32
C ILE A 14 -17.04 -32.34 27.61
N TYR A 15 -16.94 -31.68 28.76
CA TYR A 15 -16.95 -32.37 30.05
C TYR A 15 -18.20 -33.24 30.24
N LEU A 16 -19.38 -32.70 29.91
CA LEU A 16 -20.65 -33.42 30.01
C LEU A 16 -20.72 -34.62 29.05
N PHE A 17 -20.21 -34.45 27.83
CA PHE A 17 -20.12 -35.53 26.84
C PHE A 17 -19.17 -36.66 27.31
N LEU A 18 -17.98 -36.32 27.79
CA LEU A 18 -17.00 -37.27 28.34
C LEU A 18 -17.50 -37.96 29.62
N SER A 19 -18.39 -37.30 30.36
CA SER A 19 -19.08 -37.88 31.52
C SER A 19 -20.25 -38.79 31.14
N HIS A 20 -20.44 -39.09 29.85
CA HIS A 20 -21.51 -39.93 29.29
C HIS A 20 -22.93 -39.47 29.66
N THR A 21 -23.13 -38.16 29.87
CA THR A 21 -24.46 -37.60 30.14
C THR A 21 -25.27 -37.51 28.86
N THR A 22 -26.60 -37.64 28.96
CA THR A 22 -27.46 -37.48 27.78
C THR A 22 -27.62 -35.99 27.41
N MET A 23 -27.98 -35.71 26.15
CA MET A 23 -28.19 -34.33 25.68
C MET A 23 -29.29 -33.60 26.47
N LYS A 24 -30.35 -34.32 26.90
CA LYS A 24 -31.46 -33.75 27.69
C LYS A 24 -31.04 -33.45 29.12
N ASP A 25 -30.23 -34.32 29.72
CA ASP A 25 -29.70 -34.10 31.07
C ASP A 25 -28.71 -32.93 31.06
N SER A 26 -27.87 -32.85 30.02
CA SER A 26 -26.97 -31.72 29.78
C SER A 26 -27.73 -30.40 29.66
N GLU A 27 -28.84 -30.35 28.92
CA GLU A 27 -29.68 -29.17 28.82
C GLU A 27 -30.24 -28.75 30.19
N THR A 28 -30.74 -29.72 30.95
CA THR A 28 -31.31 -29.47 32.28
C THR A 28 -30.23 -28.95 33.24
N PHE A 29 -29.05 -29.57 33.24
CA PHE A 29 -27.91 -29.16 34.05
C PHE A 29 -27.45 -27.73 33.70
N LEU A 30 -27.31 -27.43 32.41
CA LEU A 30 -26.88 -26.11 31.94
C LEU A 30 -27.92 -25.03 32.25
N LYS A 31 -29.23 -25.32 32.12
CA LYS A 31 -30.30 -24.39 32.51
C LYS A 31 -30.31 -24.15 34.02
N ASN A 32 -30.09 -25.17 34.83
CA ASN A 32 -30.03 -25.01 36.29
C ASN A 32 -28.84 -24.16 36.75
N VAL A 33 -27.68 -24.30 36.10
CA VAL A 33 -26.45 -23.58 36.48
C VAL A 33 -26.39 -22.16 35.88
N TYR A 34 -26.70 -22.02 34.59
CA TYR A 34 -26.51 -20.77 33.83
C TYR A 34 -27.81 -19.99 33.58
N ASN A 35 -28.97 -20.55 33.91
CA ASN A 35 -30.29 -19.93 33.75
C ASN A 35 -30.50 -19.33 32.35
N THR A 36 -30.66 -18.00 32.26
CA THR A 36 -30.88 -17.27 31.01
C THR A 36 -29.68 -17.30 30.05
N HIS A 37 -28.50 -17.68 30.52
CA HIS A 37 -27.28 -17.79 29.71
C HIS A 37 -26.97 -19.21 29.25
N ALA A 38 -27.86 -20.17 29.51
CA ALA A 38 -27.71 -21.54 29.05
C ALA A 38 -27.87 -21.63 27.51
N PRO A 39 -27.07 -22.46 26.81
CA PRO A 39 -27.25 -22.70 25.39
C PRO A 39 -28.59 -23.38 25.11
N HIS A 40 -29.18 -23.09 23.95
CA HIS A 40 -30.38 -23.78 23.48
C HIS A 40 -30.09 -25.26 23.19
N TYR A 41 -31.10 -26.13 23.30
CA TYR A 41 -30.99 -27.57 23.02
C TYR A 41 -30.31 -27.89 21.69
N ASN A 42 -30.67 -27.16 20.62
CA ASN A 42 -30.05 -27.34 19.29
C ASN A 42 -28.54 -27.08 19.28
N THR A 43 -28.07 -26.11 20.08
CA THR A 43 -26.64 -25.85 20.23
C THR A 43 -25.95 -27.04 20.90
N ILE A 44 -26.54 -27.56 21.98
CA ILE A 44 -26.05 -28.75 22.71
C ILE A 44 -25.98 -29.95 21.76
N ARG A 45 -27.07 -30.22 21.03
CA ARG A 45 -27.16 -31.30 20.04
C ARG A 45 -26.09 -31.19 18.95
N ASN A 46 -25.90 -29.99 18.39
CA ASN A 46 -24.89 -29.78 17.34
C ASN A 46 -23.48 -30.04 17.85
N TRP A 47 -23.16 -29.64 19.09
CA TRP A 47 -21.86 -29.91 19.72
C TRP A 47 -21.68 -31.39 20.04
N PHE A 48 -22.68 -32.05 20.61
CA PHE A 48 -22.64 -33.49 20.87
C PHE A 48 -22.41 -34.30 19.58
N HIS A 49 -23.11 -33.98 18.49
CA HIS A 49 -22.87 -34.62 17.19
C HIS A 49 -21.48 -34.36 16.61
N ARG A 50 -20.80 -33.26 16.98
CA ARG A 50 -19.39 -33.05 16.63
C ARG A 50 -18.48 -33.95 17.45
N PHE A 51 -18.72 -34.04 18.75
CA PHE A 51 -17.94 -34.90 19.65
C PHE A 51 -18.11 -36.39 19.35
N GLU A 52 -19.29 -36.83 18.90
CA GLU A 52 -19.54 -38.19 18.40
C GLU A 52 -18.69 -38.55 17.16
N LYS A 53 -18.17 -37.54 16.46
CA LYS A 53 -17.27 -37.69 15.30
C LYS A 53 -15.80 -37.45 15.68
N ASP A 54 -15.48 -37.51 16.97
CA ASP A 54 -14.15 -37.23 17.53
C ASP A 54 -13.60 -35.81 17.22
N ASP A 55 -14.48 -34.85 16.89
CA ASP A 55 -14.11 -33.44 16.68
C ASP A 55 -14.30 -32.62 17.97
N PHE A 56 -13.26 -32.56 18.80
CA PHE A 56 -13.20 -31.78 20.04
C PHE A 56 -12.68 -30.33 19.83
N SER A 57 -12.59 -29.85 18.58
CA SER A 57 -12.14 -28.48 18.33
C SER A 57 -13.15 -27.45 18.83
N LEU A 58 -12.69 -26.58 19.74
CA LEU A 58 -13.48 -25.54 20.37
C LEU A 58 -13.60 -24.27 19.52
N ASP A 59 -12.79 -24.15 18.49
CA ASP A 59 -12.76 -23.00 17.61
C ASP A 59 -13.96 -23.01 16.65
N GLU A 60 -14.48 -21.83 16.33
CA GLU A 60 -15.37 -21.72 15.19
C GLU A 60 -14.55 -21.88 13.93
N LYS A 61 -15.01 -22.74 13.01
CA LYS A 61 -14.45 -22.77 11.65
C LYS A 61 -14.58 -21.37 11.06
N ASP A 62 -13.58 -20.98 10.27
CA ASP A 62 -13.63 -19.74 9.51
C ASP A 62 -14.98 -19.65 8.81
N ARG A 63 -15.74 -18.62 9.17
CA ARG A 63 -17.02 -18.37 8.52
C ARG A 63 -16.69 -18.03 7.08
N SER A 64 -17.26 -18.76 6.13
CA SER A 64 -17.29 -18.33 4.74
C SER A 64 -18.04 -17.00 4.71
N GLY A 65 -17.28 -15.90 4.73
CA GLY A 65 -17.82 -14.57 4.60
C GLY A 65 -18.58 -14.43 3.28
N ARG A 66 -19.17 -13.25 3.05
CA ARG A 66 -19.80 -12.95 1.76
C ARG A 66 -18.80 -13.23 0.62
N PRO A 67 -19.16 -14.05 -0.40
CA PRO A 67 -18.32 -14.26 -1.56
C PRO A 67 -17.96 -12.91 -2.17
N ARG A 68 -16.68 -12.70 -2.51
CA ARG A 68 -16.27 -11.48 -3.21
C ARG A 68 -16.87 -11.52 -4.60
N GLU A 69 -17.69 -10.53 -4.94
CA GLU A 69 -18.29 -10.37 -6.28
C GLU A 69 -17.22 -10.17 -7.37
N LEU A 70 -15.99 -9.82 -6.97
CA LEU A 70 -14.87 -9.54 -7.87
C LEU A 70 -13.81 -10.64 -7.79
N ASP A 71 -13.50 -11.20 -8.95
CA ASP A 71 -12.38 -12.11 -9.16
C ASP A 71 -11.05 -11.33 -9.11
N LEU A 72 -10.26 -11.58 -8.06
CA LEU A 72 -9.02 -10.86 -7.79
C LEU A 72 -7.91 -11.22 -8.80
N ASP A 73 -7.93 -12.43 -9.35
CA ASP A 73 -6.91 -12.86 -10.31
C ASP A 73 -7.11 -12.14 -11.65
N LYS A 74 -8.37 -12.00 -12.07
CA LYS A 74 -8.70 -11.19 -13.25
C LYS A 74 -8.38 -9.71 -13.03
N LEU A 75 -8.67 -9.16 -11.85
CA LEU A 75 -8.29 -7.79 -11.50
C LEU A 75 -6.78 -7.59 -11.60
N LYS A 76 -5.99 -8.53 -11.08
CA LYS A 76 -4.52 -8.49 -11.14
C LYS A 76 -4.02 -8.54 -12.58
N HIS A 77 -4.60 -9.39 -13.43
CA HIS A 77 -4.24 -9.45 -14.85
C HIS A 77 -4.56 -8.15 -15.61
N ALA A 78 -5.72 -7.53 -15.35
CA ALA A 78 -6.08 -6.26 -15.96
C ALA A 78 -5.03 -5.17 -15.64
N LEU A 79 -4.58 -5.09 -14.38
CA LEU A 79 -3.55 -4.14 -13.96
C LEU A 79 -2.16 -4.42 -14.56
N GLN A 80 -1.85 -5.67 -14.84
CA GLN A 80 -0.59 -6.03 -15.52
C GLN A 80 -0.62 -5.63 -17.01
N SER A 81 -1.79 -5.74 -17.66
CA SER A 81 -1.95 -5.30 -19.05
C SER A 81 -1.92 -3.78 -19.20
N ASP A 82 -2.58 -3.06 -18.30
CA ASP A 82 -2.60 -1.59 -18.30
C ASP A 82 -2.58 -1.05 -16.85
N PRO A 83 -1.39 -0.67 -16.35
CA PRO A 83 -1.24 -0.12 -15.01
C PRO A 83 -1.87 1.26 -14.80
N PHE A 84 -2.29 1.96 -15.87
CA PHE A 84 -2.77 3.34 -15.80
C PHE A 84 -4.30 3.45 -15.63
N GLN A 85 -5.01 2.32 -15.68
CA GLN A 85 -6.46 2.29 -15.53
C GLN A 85 -6.92 2.86 -14.19
N SER A 86 -7.98 3.65 -14.25
CA SER A 86 -8.68 4.13 -13.07
C SER A 86 -9.54 3.03 -12.45
N SER A 87 -9.78 3.14 -11.15
CA SER A 87 -10.72 2.27 -10.44
C SER A 87 -12.14 2.32 -11.03
N ARG A 88 -12.52 3.43 -11.67
CA ARG A 88 -13.84 3.58 -12.32
C ARG A 88 -13.91 2.84 -13.66
N GLU A 89 -12.87 2.91 -14.49
CA GLU A 89 -12.79 2.13 -15.73
C GLU A 89 -12.80 0.64 -15.43
N LEU A 90 -12.02 0.20 -14.43
CA LEU A 90 -12.03 -1.17 -13.95
C LEU A 90 -13.43 -1.59 -13.48
N ALA A 91 -14.14 -0.73 -12.75
CA ALA A 91 -15.49 -1.03 -12.27
C ALA A 91 -16.48 -1.30 -13.43
N VAL A 92 -16.40 -0.50 -14.50
CA VAL A 92 -17.19 -0.70 -15.72
C VAL A 92 -16.81 -2.03 -16.39
N THR A 93 -15.51 -2.30 -16.56
CA THR A 93 -15.00 -3.54 -17.18
C THR A 93 -15.45 -4.79 -16.43
N PHE A 94 -15.42 -4.75 -15.10
CA PHE A 94 -15.81 -5.88 -14.26
C PHE A 94 -17.32 -5.93 -13.95
N GLY A 95 -18.10 -4.93 -14.36
CA GLY A 95 -19.54 -4.85 -14.07
C GLY A 95 -19.86 -4.77 -12.58
N VAL A 96 -18.92 -4.26 -11.76
CA VAL A 96 -19.06 -4.15 -10.31
C VAL A 96 -19.09 -2.69 -9.88
N HIS A 97 -19.54 -2.43 -8.66
CA HIS A 97 -19.44 -1.09 -8.10
C HIS A 97 -17.98 -0.68 -7.86
N HIS A 98 -17.68 0.62 -8.03
CA HIS A 98 -16.33 1.18 -7.86
C HIS A 98 -15.70 0.87 -6.50
N SER A 99 -16.48 0.81 -5.42
CA SER A 99 -15.98 0.46 -4.08
C SER A 99 -15.42 -0.97 -4.03
N THR A 100 -16.07 -1.92 -4.71
CA THR A 100 -15.63 -3.32 -4.79
C THR A 100 -14.26 -3.44 -5.44
N VAL A 101 -14.00 -2.64 -6.49
CA VAL A 101 -12.67 -2.57 -7.11
C VAL A 101 -11.62 -2.02 -6.15
N LEU A 102 -11.93 -0.93 -5.43
CA LEU A 102 -10.99 -0.37 -4.45
C LEU A 102 -10.65 -1.35 -3.33
N GLU A 103 -11.65 -2.09 -2.81
CA GLU A 103 -11.43 -3.14 -1.81
C GLU A 103 -10.59 -4.29 -2.37
N GLY A 104 -10.87 -4.70 -3.61
CA GLY A 104 -10.07 -5.69 -4.34
C GLY A 104 -8.61 -5.26 -4.46
N LEU A 105 -8.35 -4.04 -4.94
CA LEU A 105 -7.02 -3.44 -5.04
C LEU A 105 -6.31 -3.39 -3.69
N LYS A 106 -7.01 -2.99 -2.62
CA LYS A 106 -6.47 -2.97 -1.26
C LYS A 106 -6.08 -4.37 -0.79
N SER A 107 -6.91 -5.38 -1.09
CA SER A 107 -6.62 -6.77 -0.72
C SER A 107 -5.45 -7.36 -1.50
N LEU A 108 -5.18 -6.88 -2.71
CA LEU A 108 -3.99 -7.20 -3.49
C LEU A 108 -2.75 -6.40 -3.07
N GLY A 109 -2.88 -5.46 -2.12
CA GLY A 109 -1.78 -4.59 -1.69
C GLY A 109 -1.40 -3.50 -2.71
N MET A 110 -2.29 -3.21 -3.67
CA MET A 110 -2.03 -2.23 -4.72
C MET A 110 -2.25 -0.80 -4.20
N ARG A 111 -1.36 0.12 -4.61
CA ARG A 111 -1.45 1.56 -4.29
C ARG A 111 -1.24 2.40 -5.54
N LYS A 112 -1.98 3.50 -5.65
CA LYS A 112 -1.83 4.45 -6.76
C LYS A 112 -0.67 5.38 -6.48
N LEU A 113 0.34 5.36 -7.33
CA LEU A 113 1.51 6.25 -7.28
C LEU A 113 1.66 6.99 -8.60
N PHE A 114 2.26 8.17 -8.55
CA PHE A 114 2.69 8.86 -9.76
C PHE A 114 4.03 8.30 -10.24
N GLY A 115 4.14 8.09 -11.55
CA GLY A 115 5.41 7.71 -12.18
C GLY A 115 6.47 8.79 -12.00
N ARG A 116 7.74 8.39 -12.04
CA ARG A 116 8.86 9.32 -12.04
C ARG A 116 8.92 10.04 -13.40
N PHE A 117 8.99 11.36 -13.38
CA PHE A 117 9.36 12.11 -14.59
C PHE A 117 10.80 11.79 -14.97
N ILE A 118 10.97 11.19 -16.15
CA ILE A 118 12.28 10.95 -16.76
C ILE A 118 12.56 12.05 -17.79
N PRO A 119 13.80 12.55 -17.92
CA PRO A 119 14.11 13.61 -18.87
C PRO A 119 13.83 13.22 -20.33
N HIS A 120 14.24 12.02 -20.73
CA HIS A 120 14.12 11.54 -22.11
C HIS A 120 13.93 10.02 -22.15
N HIS A 121 13.25 9.55 -23.21
CA HIS A 121 13.27 8.15 -23.60
C HIS A 121 14.57 7.87 -24.36
N LEU A 122 15.51 7.16 -23.72
CA LEU A 122 16.80 6.85 -24.31
C LEU A 122 16.68 5.67 -25.28
N THR A 123 17.42 5.73 -26.39
CA THR A 123 17.63 4.58 -27.29
C THR A 123 18.64 3.61 -26.69
N GLN A 124 18.65 2.35 -27.16
CA GLN A 124 19.60 1.35 -26.68
C GLN A 124 21.06 1.82 -26.81
N ALA A 125 21.43 2.40 -27.96
CA ALA A 125 22.77 2.94 -28.17
C ALA A 125 23.14 4.07 -27.19
N ASN A 126 22.17 4.89 -26.76
CA ASN A 126 22.42 5.93 -25.75
C ASN A 126 22.54 5.32 -24.34
N LEU A 127 21.85 4.21 -24.06
CA LEU A 127 22.01 3.48 -22.80
C LEU A 127 23.40 2.86 -22.72
N ASP A 128 23.81 2.14 -23.76
CA ASP A 128 25.11 1.44 -23.82
C ASP A 128 26.25 2.45 -23.66
N ARG A 129 26.22 3.55 -24.43
CA ARG A 129 27.23 4.62 -24.30
C ARG A 129 27.31 5.17 -22.89
N ARG A 130 26.17 5.43 -22.22
CA ARG A 130 26.16 5.94 -20.84
C ARG A 130 26.74 4.94 -19.86
N VAL A 131 26.52 3.64 -20.06
CA VAL A 131 27.10 2.59 -19.22
C VAL A 131 28.60 2.53 -19.43
N ASP A 132 29.07 2.51 -20.67
CA ASP A 132 30.50 2.48 -21.03
C ASP A 132 31.25 3.70 -20.49
N ASP A 133 30.69 4.90 -20.68
CA ASP A 133 31.23 6.15 -20.14
C ASP A 133 31.29 6.09 -18.61
N SER A 134 30.23 5.61 -17.95
CA SER A 134 30.18 5.51 -16.49
C SER A 134 31.20 4.50 -15.94
N ILE A 135 31.36 3.35 -16.59
CA ILE A 135 32.36 2.34 -16.23
C ILE A 135 33.76 2.92 -16.39
N THR A 136 34.02 3.61 -17.50
CA THR A 136 35.32 4.25 -17.77
C THR A 136 35.67 5.25 -16.67
N LEU A 137 34.73 6.14 -16.32
CA LEU A 137 34.92 7.13 -15.25
C LEU A 137 35.11 6.46 -13.88
N LEU A 138 34.40 5.37 -13.60
CA LEU A 138 34.53 4.62 -12.35
C LEU A 138 35.91 3.94 -12.23
N THR A 139 36.41 3.33 -13.32
CA THR A 139 37.75 2.73 -13.36
C THR A 139 38.84 3.78 -13.19
N LEU A 140 38.69 4.95 -13.84
CA LEU A 140 39.62 6.08 -13.65
C LEU A 140 39.64 6.59 -12.21
N HIS A 141 38.48 6.61 -11.55
CA HIS A 141 38.40 7.04 -10.15
C HIS A 141 39.12 6.09 -9.18
N ALA A 142 39.17 4.79 -9.49
CA ALA A 142 39.86 3.81 -8.64
C ALA A 142 41.40 4.00 -8.65
N GLY A 143 41.96 4.56 -9.72
CA GLY A 143 43.40 4.75 -9.90
C GLY A 143 43.91 6.18 -9.72
N ASP A 144 43.04 7.20 -9.82
CA ASP A 144 43.43 8.62 -9.77
C ASP A 144 42.38 9.50 -9.09
N ARG A 145 42.81 10.58 -8.42
CA ARG A 145 41.94 11.61 -7.81
C ARG A 145 41.56 12.70 -8.80
N TRP A 146 41.20 12.32 -10.02
CA TRP A 146 40.88 13.27 -11.09
C TRP A 146 39.71 14.21 -10.76
N LEU A 147 38.80 13.80 -9.86
CA LEU A 147 37.70 14.62 -9.37
C LEU A 147 38.16 15.93 -8.69
N ASP A 148 39.33 15.95 -8.06
CA ASP A 148 39.89 17.16 -7.43
C ASP A 148 40.32 18.22 -8.45
N ARG A 149 40.37 17.84 -9.75
CA ARG A 149 40.74 18.71 -10.87
C ARG A 149 39.57 18.92 -11.85
N LEU A 150 38.40 18.38 -11.54
CA LEU A 150 37.23 18.46 -12.40
C LEU A 150 36.60 19.85 -12.31
N ILE A 151 36.56 20.54 -13.45
CA ILE A 151 35.83 21.80 -13.62
C ILE A 151 34.59 21.49 -14.47
N THR A 152 33.40 21.81 -13.96
CA THR A 152 32.15 21.65 -14.71
C THR A 152 31.44 22.98 -14.87
N GLY A 153 30.64 23.08 -15.93
CA GLY A 153 29.75 24.20 -16.17
C GLY A 153 28.44 23.72 -16.78
N ASP A 154 27.37 24.43 -16.47
CA ASP A 154 26.05 24.20 -17.07
C ASP A 154 25.32 25.54 -17.26
N GLU A 155 24.41 25.57 -18.23
CA GLU A 155 23.58 26.72 -18.54
C GLU A 155 22.16 26.49 -18.01
N LYS A 156 21.68 27.43 -17.19
CA LYS A 156 20.32 27.34 -16.63
C LYS A 156 19.54 28.61 -16.89
N TRP A 157 18.34 28.44 -17.45
CA TRP A 157 17.36 29.51 -17.55
C TRP A 157 16.73 29.80 -16.18
N VAL A 158 16.76 31.08 -15.78
CA VAL A 158 16.11 31.57 -14.57
C VAL A 158 15.06 32.59 -14.98
N PHE A 159 13.80 32.33 -14.64
CA PHE A 159 12.70 33.25 -14.86
C PHE A 159 12.73 34.38 -13.83
N TYR A 160 12.40 35.60 -14.24
CA TYR A 160 12.33 36.74 -13.32
C TYR A 160 11.20 36.59 -12.30
N ASP A 161 10.06 36.07 -12.76
CA ASP A 161 8.94 35.72 -11.91
C ASP A 161 8.75 34.20 -11.92
N ASN A 162 9.18 33.55 -10.84
CA ASN A 162 9.02 32.12 -10.64
C ASN A 162 7.69 31.88 -9.92
N HIS A 163 6.60 31.86 -10.68
CA HIS A 163 5.27 31.57 -10.14
C HIS A 163 5.19 30.12 -9.66
N HIS A 164 5.28 29.93 -8.35
CA HIS A 164 4.89 28.67 -7.71
C HIS A 164 3.40 28.75 -7.37
N ARG A 165 2.60 27.83 -7.93
CA ARG A 165 1.21 27.67 -7.49
C ARG A 165 1.21 27.33 -6.00
N LYS A 166 0.65 28.22 -5.18
CA LYS A 166 0.46 27.98 -3.75
C LYS A 166 -0.90 27.32 -3.52
N SER A 167 -0.95 26.36 -2.60
CA SER A 167 -2.21 25.82 -2.11
C SER A 167 -2.98 26.92 -1.37
N GLN A 168 -4.29 26.96 -1.57
CA GLN A 168 -5.21 27.86 -0.86
C GLN A 168 -6.06 27.04 0.11
N TRP A 169 -6.21 27.53 1.34
CA TRP A 169 -7.20 26.99 2.28
C TRP A 169 -8.54 27.64 1.96
N VAL A 170 -9.57 26.82 1.71
CA VAL A 170 -10.89 27.26 1.24
C VAL A 170 -11.96 26.56 2.06
N GLY A 171 -13.04 27.25 2.40
CA GLY A 171 -14.16 26.70 3.16
C GLY A 171 -14.93 25.62 2.40
N GLU A 172 -15.69 24.80 3.12
CA GLU A 172 -16.53 23.77 2.52
C GLU A 172 -17.63 24.42 1.64
N GLY A 173 -17.60 24.15 0.33
CA GLY A 173 -18.52 24.73 -0.65
C GLY A 173 -18.05 26.01 -1.33
N GLU A 174 -16.94 26.60 -0.89
CA GLU A 174 -16.33 27.77 -1.53
C GLU A 174 -15.37 27.35 -2.67
N SER A 175 -15.23 28.21 -3.67
CA SER A 175 -14.27 28.01 -4.77
C SER A 175 -12.95 28.73 -4.47
N PRO A 176 -11.79 28.12 -4.78
CA PRO A 176 -10.50 28.78 -4.66
C PRO A 176 -10.43 30.00 -5.58
N GLN A 177 -9.59 30.99 -5.21
CA GLN A 177 -9.34 32.14 -6.07
C GLN A 177 -8.55 31.72 -7.32
N ASP A 178 -8.90 32.30 -8.47
CA ASP A 178 -8.19 32.07 -9.72
C ASP A 178 -6.76 32.59 -9.65
N VAL A 179 -5.81 31.74 -10.03
CA VAL A 179 -4.41 32.14 -10.19
C VAL A 179 -4.13 32.22 -11.69
N PRO A 180 -3.84 33.43 -12.23
CA PRO A 180 -3.58 33.59 -13.65
C PRO A 180 -2.38 32.73 -14.06
N LYS A 181 -2.51 32.05 -15.20
CA LYS A 181 -1.39 31.30 -15.77
C LYS A 181 -0.33 32.29 -16.25
N PRO A 182 0.96 32.08 -15.96
CA PRO A 182 2.00 32.94 -16.50
C PRO A 182 2.04 32.87 -18.02
N ASP A 183 2.50 33.96 -18.64
CA ASP A 183 2.68 34.07 -20.08
C ASP A 183 3.57 32.93 -20.62
N LEU A 184 3.35 32.52 -21.88
CA LEU A 184 4.17 31.48 -22.53
C LEU A 184 5.64 31.88 -22.72
N HIS A 185 5.92 33.19 -22.77
CA HIS A 185 7.26 33.74 -22.96
C HIS A 185 7.61 34.76 -21.87
N PRO A 186 7.69 34.34 -20.60
CA PRO A 186 8.03 35.24 -19.53
C PRO A 186 9.49 35.69 -19.66
N LYS A 187 9.78 36.88 -19.15
CA LYS A 187 11.16 37.38 -19.09
C LYS A 187 12.02 36.37 -18.33
N LYS A 188 13.18 36.06 -18.89
CA LYS A 188 14.15 35.10 -18.35
C LYS A 188 15.56 35.55 -18.64
N LEU A 189 16.48 35.15 -17.78
CA LEU A 189 17.91 35.31 -17.95
C LEU A 189 18.55 33.93 -18.12
N CYS A 190 19.60 33.85 -18.93
CA CYS A 190 20.47 32.68 -18.94
C CYS A 190 21.58 32.90 -17.91
N SER A 191 21.66 32.02 -16.91
CA SER A 191 22.74 32.01 -15.94
C SER A 191 23.77 30.95 -16.35
N LEU A 192 25.04 31.37 -16.46
CA LEU A 192 26.16 30.46 -16.62
C LEU A 192 26.73 30.14 -15.25
N CYS A 193 26.70 28.87 -14.86
CA CYS A 193 27.22 28.42 -13.57
C CYS A 193 28.47 27.57 -13.81
N GLY A 194 29.62 27.99 -13.28
CA GLY A 194 30.87 27.23 -13.29
C GLY A 194 31.45 27.11 -11.89
N GLY A 195 31.88 25.91 -11.51
CA GLY A 195 32.40 25.61 -10.17
C GLY A 195 33.57 24.62 -10.20
N GLU A 196 34.48 24.79 -9.24
CA GLU A 196 35.59 23.87 -8.95
C GLU A 196 35.21 23.06 -7.70
N TRP A 197 35.32 21.74 -7.78
CA TRP A 197 34.99 20.84 -6.67
C TRP A 197 36.25 20.38 -5.94
N THR A 198 36.21 20.35 -4.62
CA THR A 198 37.20 19.63 -3.79
C THR A 198 36.44 18.56 -3.01
N VAL A 199 36.80 17.28 -3.18
CA VAL A 199 36.16 16.19 -2.44
C VAL A 199 36.84 16.07 -1.07
N PRO A 200 36.17 16.37 0.06
CA PRO A 200 36.76 16.11 1.37
C PRO A 200 36.87 14.59 1.56
N SER A 201 37.90 14.14 2.26
CA SER A 201 38.14 12.72 2.58
C SER A 201 37.00 12.01 3.33
N THR A 202 35.94 12.72 3.72
CA THR A 202 34.77 12.24 4.44
C THR A 202 33.51 12.05 3.57
N GLY A 203 33.61 12.16 2.23
CA GLY A 203 32.57 11.68 1.32
C GLY A 203 31.33 12.57 1.17
N ASN A 204 31.32 13.79 1.72
CA ASN A 204 30.24 14.77 1.49
C ASN A 204 30.68 15.86 0.51
N PHE A 205 29.89 16.07 -0.55
CA PHE A 205 30.09 17.11 -1.56
C PHE A 205 29.79 18.50 -0.99
N CYS A 206 30.75 19.43 -1.04
CA CYS A 206 30.54 20.82 -0.63
C CYS A 206 31.15 21.78 -1.66
N PRO A 207 30.39 22.77 -2.18
CA PRO A 207 30.95 23.77 -3.09
C PRO A 207 31.92 24.70 -2.36
N ARG A 208 33.05 25.02 -2.99
CA ARG A 208 34.05 25.94 -2.45
C ARG A 208 33.49 27.37 -2.52
N ALA A 209 33.33 28.04 -1.38
CA ALA A 209 33.01 29.46 -1.36
C ALA A 209 34.16 30.24 -1.99
N LYS A 210 33.87 31.03 -3.04
CA LYS A 210 34.84 31.97 -3.61
C LYS A 210 35.09 33.09 -2.58
N GLN A 211 36.36 33.39 -2.31
CA GLN A 211 36.79 34.59 -1.58
C GLN A 211 36.46 35.85 -2.39
#